data_AF-A0A7J9VXC9-F1
#
_entry.id   AF-A0A7J9VXC9-F1
#
_cell.length_a   1.000
_cell.length_b   1.000
_cell.length_c   1.000
_cell.angle_alpha   90.00
_cell.angle_beta   90.00
_cell.angle_gamma   90.00
#
_symmetry.space_group_name_H-M   'P 1'
#
loop_
_entity.id
_entity.type
_entity.pdbx_description
1 polymer ?
#
loop_
_entity_poly.entity_id
_entity_poly.type
_entity_poly.pdbx_seq_one_letter_code
_entity_poly.pdbx_strand_id
1 'polypeptide(L)'
;MVGGRRTPRRGQSSPRCLGVISGFLLKLIRESAGLTQARLAEHLDVDVATIQGWESSRRPLTSLQASELVRLRSQLLQCGAEPIALGGLDDAIHADLITWPFTGGIPAQLLPLHRPVTRRGPVPTQPSLDERERTRFFDHLLVTADANPRNEGALLRRQAIYLLGFDRRSSTADWMHAEQRRAFRNAGRADDVTSWVAVRSSAVALATCGDSDPLRTFVHQSLATDQQEQANLNYWAYWVGEIDTVQVDDGFMGRIDPRTWSGVRLLGHLLARLHPGSGHADLNVHTVWSLLLAHPSLLIDHPALRSEAFGKVD
;
A
#
# COMPACT_ATOMS: atom_id res chain seq x y z
N MET A 1 -1.09 45.21 25.19
CA MET A 1 -1.96 44.16 24.63
C MET A 1 -1.12 43.30 23.71
N VAL A 2 -0.73 42.11 24.17
CA VAL A 2 0.22 41.22 23.47
C VAL A 2 -0.57 40.22 22.63
N GLY A 3 -0.31 40.23 21.32
CA GLY A 3 -0.91 39.32 20.35
C GLY A 3 -0.48 37.87 20.57
N GLY A 4 -1.46 37.00 20.73
CA GLY A 4 -1.25 35.56 20.80
C GLY A 4 -0.90 35.00 19.43
N ARG A 5 0.37 34.60 19.24
CA ARG A 5 0.81 33.77 18.11
C ARG A 5 0.08 32.42 18.17
N ARG A 6 -0.88 32.21 17.27
CA ARG A 6 -1.41 30.89 16.96
C ARG A 6 -0.31 30.07 16.27
N THR A 7 0.23 29.10 16.98
CA THR A 7 1.06 28.04 16.40
C THR A 7 0.22 27.19 15.45
N PRO A 8 0.65 26.98 14.19
CA PRO A 8 -0.06 26.09 13.29
C PRO A 8 0.16 24.64 13.75
N ARG A 9 -0.93 23.97 14.15
CA ARG A 9 -0.94 22.51 14.31
C ARG A 9 -0.65 21.89 12.95
N ARG A 10 0.53 21.28 12.77
CA ARG A 10 0.80 20.36 11.67
C ARG A 10 -0.28 19.29 11.68
N GLY A 11 -1.11 19.26 10.64
CA GLY A 11 -2.07 18.18 10.42
C GLY A 11 -1.31 16.87 10.28
N GLN A 12 -1.39 16.03 11.31
CA GLN A 12 -1.01 14.63 11.20
C GLN A 12 -2.09 13.97 10.34
N SER A 13 -1.83 13.86 9.05
CA SER A 13 -2.52 12.91 8.19
C SER A 13 -2.32 11.52 8.79
N SER A 14 -3.36 11.00 9.46
CA SER A 14 -3.31 9.68 10.06
C SER A 14 -3.18 8.64 8.94
N PRO A 15 -2.07 7.89 8.84
CA PRO A 15 -1.88 6.91 7.78
C PRO A 15 -2.64 5.63 8.17
N ARG A 16 -3.97 5.63 8.01
CA ARG A 16 -4.85 4.54 8.47
C ARG A 16 -4.73 3.22 7.69
N CYS A 17 -3.67 2.97 6.91
CA CYS A 17 -3.51 1.70 6.18
C CYS A 17 -2.07 1.46 5.68
N LEU A 18 -1.07 1.74 6.50
CA LEU A 18 0.34 1.47 6.19
C LEU A 18 0.83 0.33 7.09
N GLY A 19 0.78 -0.90 6.57
CA GLY A 19 1.03 -2.15 7.32
C GLY A 19 0.08 -3.28 6.91
N VAL A 20 0.08 -3.63 5.61
CA VAL A 20 -0.79 -4.67 5.02
C VAL A 20 0.04 -5.89 4.60
N ILE A 21 1.15 -6.17 5.30
CA ILE A 21 2.09 -7.20 4.87
C ILE A 21 1.49 -8.58 5.15
N SER A 22 0.92 -8.78 6.34
CA SER A 22 0.29 -10.06 6.71
C SER A 22 -0.98 -10.36 5.93
N GLY A 23 -1.86 -9.37 5.75
CA GLY A 23 -3.09 -9.50 4.97
C GLY A 23 -2.82 -9.81 3.50
N PHE A 24 -1.86 -9.11 2.89
CA PHE A 24 -1.46 -9.37 1.51
C PHE A 24 -0.81 -10.74 1.34
N LEU A 25 0.07 -11.16 2.27
CA LEU A 25 0.67 -12.48 2.19
C LEU A 25 -0.38 -13.59 2.34
N LEU A 26 -1.37 -13.44 3.22
CA LEU A 26 -2.48 -14.38 3.30
C LEU A 26 -3.23 -14.49 1.96
N LYS A 27 -3.52 -13.35 1.31
CA LYS A 27 -4.15 -13.33 -0.01
C LYS A 27 -3.34 -14.18 -1.00
N LEU A 28 -2.02 -13.97 -1.06
CA LEU A 28 -1.12 -14.72 -1.94
C LEU A 28 -1.11 -16.22 -1.63
N ILE A 29 -1.07 -16.60 -0.35
CA ILE A 29 -1.09 -18.01 0.08
C ILE A 29 -2.42 -18.68 -0.30
N ARG A 30 -3.55 -17.98 -0.09
CA ARG A 30 -4.87 -18.51 -0.47
C ARG A 30 -4.94 -18.76 -1.97
N GLU A 31 -4.54 -17.77 -2.75
CA GLU A 31 -4.69 -17.84 -4.19
C GLU A 31 -3.68 -18.82 -4.83
N SER A 32 -2.48 -18.99 -4.27
CA SER A 32 -1.54 -20.03 -4.72
C SER A 32 -2.07 -21.45 -4.43
N ALA A 33 -2.90 -21.61 -3.40
CA ALA A 33 -3.65 -22.83 -3.14
C ALA A 33 -4.91 -23.00 -4.03
N GLY A 34 -5.13 -22.10 -5.01
CA GLY A 34 -6.28 -22.16 -5.92
C GLY A 34 -7.63 -21.86 -5.25
N LEU A 35 -7.64 -21.26 -4.07
CA LEU A 35 -8.86 -20.97 -3.32
C LEU A 35 -9.40 -19.57 -3.63
N THR A 36 -10.71 -19.45 -3.79
CA THR A 36 -11.41 -18.15 -3.75
C THR A 36 -11.66 -17.72 -2.29
N GLN A 37 -11.94 -16.43 -2.06
CA GLN A 37 -12.35 -15.96 -0.73
C GLN A 37 -13.57 -16.72 -0.21
N ALA A 38 -14.56 -16.98 -1.08
CA ALA A 38 -15.75 -17.74 -0.74
C ALA A 38 -15.45 -19.18 -0.34
N ARG A 39 -14.53 -19.85 -1.06
CA ARG A 39 -14.15 -21.23 -0.77
C ARG A 39 -13.37 -21.34 0.53
N LEU A 40 -12.44 -20.43 0.80
CA LEU A 40 -11.72 -20.39 2.07
C LEU A 40 -12.67 -20.08 3.24
N ALA A 41 -13.65 -19.19 3.03
CA ALA A 41 -14.67 -18.86 4.02
C ALA A 41 -15.53 -20.09 4.39
N GLU A 42 -15.92 -20.90 3.40
CA GLU A 42 -16.63 -22.17 3.60
C GLU A 42 -15.80 -23.18 4.42
N HIS A 43 -14.51 -23.36 4.10
CA HIS A 43 -13.61 -24.24 4.86
C HIS A 43 -13.41 -23.78 6.31
N LEU A 44 -13.47 -22.47 6.55
CA LEU A 44 -13.31 -21.87 7.87
C LEU A 44 -14.63 -21.60 8.59
N ASP A 45 -15.78 -21.92 7.99
CA ASP A 45 -17.11 -21.62 8.56
C ASP A 45 -17.21 -20.16 9.04
N VAL A 46 -16.80 -19.22 8.19
CA VAL A 46 -16.87 -17.77 8.43
C VAL A 46 -17.52 -17.06 7.25
N ASP A 47 -17.97 -15.83 7.47
CA ASP A 47 -18.48 -14.99 6.38
C ASP A 47 -17.35 -14.56 5.41
N VAL A 48 -17.65 -14.45 4.12
CA VAL A 48 -16.69 -14.02 3.08
C VAL A 48 -16.08 -12.65 3.36
N ALA A 49 -16.85 -11.73 3.95
CA ALA A 49 -16.36 -10.41 4.36
C ALA A 49 -15.33 -10.49 5.49
N THR A 50 -15.28 -11.60 6.23
CA THR A 50 -14.24 -11.87 7.23
C THR A 50 -12.90 -12.14 6.56
N ILE A 51 -12.87 -13.04 5.57
CA ILE A 51 -11.67 -13.33 4.76
C ILE A 51 -11.21 -12.06 4.04
N GLN A 52 -12.14 -11.35 3.41
CA GLN A 52 -11.85 -10.08 2.76
C GLN A 52 -11.30 -9.04 3.76
N GLY A 53 -11.84 -9.00 4.98
CA GLY A 53 -11.35 -8.14 6.05
C GLY A 53 -9.92 -8.47 6.46
N TRP A 54 -9.56 -9.76 6.52
CA TRP A 54 -8.21 -10.23 6.81
C TRP A 54 -7.22 -9.84 5.72
N GLU A 55 -7.55 -10.12 4.47
CA GLU A 55 -6.66 -9.87 3.32
C GLU A 55 -6.43 -8.39 3.05
N SER A 56 -7.43 -7.55 3.32
CA SER A 56 -7.31 -6.10 3.18
C SER A 56 -6.77 -5.42 4.45
N SER A 57 -6.36 -6.19 5.46
CA SER A 57 -5.99 -5.71 6.80
C SER A 57 -7.02 -4.80 7.50
N ARG A 58 -8.31 -4.87 7.10
CA ARG A 58 -9.41 -4.22 7.85
C ARG A 58 -9.72 -4.98 9.15
N ARG A 59 -9.37 -6.26 9.20
CA ARG A 59 -9.44 -7.15 10.36
C ARG A 59 -8.11 -7.92 10.43
N PRO A 60 -7.06 -7.41 11.09
CA PRO A 60 -5.74 -8.02 10.92
C PRO A 60 -5.63 -9.42 11.52
N LEU A 61 -4.72 -10.23 10.96
CA LEU A 61 -4.52 -11.63 11.37
C LEU A 61 -3.99 -11.79 12.78
N THR A 62 -3.29 -10.79 13.29
CA THR A 62 -2.86 -10.71 14.70
C THR A 62 -4.00 -10.51 15.69
N SER A 63 -5.19 -10.10 15.23
CA SER A 63 -6.38 -10.02 16.08
C SER A 63 -7.12 -11.36 16.21
N LEU A 64 -6.70 -12.38 15.45
CA LEU A 64 -7.25 -13.73 15.57
C LEU A 64 -6.83 -14.36 16.89
N GLN A 65 -7.71 -15.20 17.43
CA GLN A 65 -7.27 -16.11 18.49
C GLN A 65 -6.19 -17.05 17.93
N ALA A 66 -5.24 -17.45 18.78
CA ALA A 66 -4.18 -18.37 18.37
C ALA A 66 -4.76 -19.67 17.75
N SER A 67 -5.89 -20.16 18.28
CA SER A 67 -6.64 -21.29 17.75
C SER A 67 -7.18 -21.04 16.33
N GLU A 68 -7.72 -19.85 16.07
CA GLU A 68 -8.22 -19.46 14.74
C GLU A 68 -7.07 -19.31 13.73
N LEU A 69 -5.94 -18.77 14.15
CA LEU A 69 -4.74 -18.67 13.31
C LEU A 69 -4.18 -20.06 12.96
N VAL A 70 -4.12 -20.97 13.94
CA VAL A 70 -3.73 -22.37 13.70
C VAL A 70 -4.73 -23.06 12.76
N ARG A 71 -6.03 -22.83 12.94
CA ARG A 71 -7.07 -23.37 12.06
C ARG A 71 -6.94 -22.84 10.64
N LEU A 72 -6.72 -21.53 10.46
CA LEU A 72 -6.43 -20.90 9.17
C LEU A 72 -5.23 -21.55 8.49
N ARG A 73 -4.10 -21.69 9.20
CA ARG A 73 -2.89 -22.33 8.67
C ARG A 73 -3.13 -23.79 8.29
N SER A 74 -3.82 -24.55 9.13
CA SER A 74 -4.14 -25.95 8.87
C SER A 74 -5.04 -26.10 7.65
N GLN A 75 -6.04 -25.24 7.48
CA GLN A 75 -6.93 -25.29 6.31
C GLN A 75 -6.18 -24.91 5.03
N LEU A 76 -5.37 -23.85 5.05
CA LEU A 76 -4.55 -23.48 3.90
C LEU A 76 -3.61 -24.62 3.49
N LEU A 77 -2.94 -25.26 4.47
CA LEU A 77 -2.08 -26.42 4.21
C LEU A 77 -2.87 -27.60 3.62
N GLN A 78 -4.06 -27.90 4.14
CA GLN A 78 -4.93 -28.95 3.62
C GLN A 78 -5.42 -28.67 2.19
N CYS A 79 -5.58 -27.39 1.84
CA CYS A 79 -5.95 -26.96 0.50
C CYS A 79 -4.75 -26.84 -0.46
N GLY A 80 -3.54 -27.21 -0.05
CA GLY A 80 -2.37 -27.25 -0.92
C GLY A 80 -1.48 -26.00 -0.88
N ALA A 81 -1.64 -25.11 0.10
CA ALA A 81 -0.71 -24.01 0.30
C ALA A 81 0.70 -24.53 0.65
N GLU A 82 1.74 -23.91 0.08
CA GLU A 82 3.12 -24.32 0.36
C GLU A 82 3.53 -24.04 1.82
N PRO A 83 4.18 -24.99 2.51
CA PRO A 83 4.63 -24.82 3.89
C PRO A 83 5.58 -23.62 4.10
N ILE A 84 6.43 -23.32 3.12
CA ILE A 84 7.37 -22.18 3.19
C ILE A 84 6.60 -20.86 3.18
N ALA A 85 5.57 -20.73 2.34
CA ALA A 85 4.73 -19.53 2.27
C ALA A 85 3.97 -19.32 3.58
N LEU A 86 3.48 -20.41 4.20
CA LEU A 86 2.85 -20.37 5.53
C LEU A 86 3.83 -19.96 6.64
N GLY A 87 5.11 -20.36 6.53
CA GLY A 87 6.17 -19.91 7.44
C GLY A 87 6.37 -18.39 7.42
N GLY A 88 6.24 -17.77 6.23
CA GLY A 88 6.35 -16.32 6.08
C GLY A 88 5.20 -15.51 6.71
N LEU A 89 4.08 -16.15 7.08
CA LEU A 89 2.93 -15.44 7.67
C LEU A 89 3.25 -14.83 9.04
N ASP A 90 4.06 -15.50 9.85
CA ASP A 90 4.50 -14.99 11.15
C ASP A 90 5.45 -13.80 10.97
N ASP A 91 6.37 -13.89 10.01
CA ASP A 91 7.27 -12.79 9.65
C ASP A 91 6.51 -11.57 9.12
N ALA A 92 5.49 -11.79 8.30
CA ALA A 92 4.63 -10.73 7.77
C ALA A 92 3.80 -10.05 8.88
N ILE A 93 3.31 -10.82 9.84
CA ILE A 93 2.66 -10.33 11.06
C ILE A 93 3.62 -9.46 11.88
N HIS A 94 4.86 -9.90 12.08
CA HIS A 94 5.87 -9.12 12.77
C HIS A 94 6.28 -7.86 11.99
N ALA A 95 6.36 -7.94 10.67
CA ALA A 95 6.68 -6.81 9.82
C ALA A 95 5.65 -5.67 9.98
N ASP A 96 4.36 -5.99 10.10
CA ASP A 96 3.32 -4.99 10.37
C ASP A 96 3.56 -4.25 11.71
N LEU A 97 4.14 -4.91 12.72
CA LEU A 97 4.53 -4.28 13.99
C LEU A 97 5.81 -3.46 13.87
N ILE A 98 6.81 -3.97 13.13
CA ILE A 98 8.12 -3.33 12.93
C ILE A 98 8.00 -2.05 12.11
N THR A 99 6.96 -1.90 11.28
CA THR A 99 6.74 -0.67 10.50
C THR A 99 6.09 0.48 11.30
N TRP A 100 5.38 0.17 12.39
CA TRP A 100 4.70 1.18 13.23
C TRP A 100 5.62 2.31 13.74
N PRO A 101 6.82 2.03 14.29
CA PRO A 101 7.69 3.08 14.84
C PRO A 101 8.07 4.18 13.85
N PHE A 102 8.13 3.87 12.55
CA PHE A 102 8.53 4.85 11.53
C PHE A 102 7.39 5.33 10.63
N THR A 103 6.32 4.56 10.47
CA THR A 103 5.10 5.03 9.78
C THR A 103 4.21 5.88 10.68
N GLY A 104 4.27 5.67 12.01
CA GLY A 104 3.36 6.27 12.99
C GLY A 104 1.91 5.79 12.89
N GLY A 105 1.62 4.87 11.96
CA GLY A 105 0.32 4.24 11.83
C GLY A 105 0.22 3.11 12.82
N ILE A 106 -0.72 3.20 13.77
CA ILE A 106 -1.03 2.06 14.63
C ILE A 106 -1.49 0.89 13.74
N PRO A 107 -0.84 -0.28 13.83
CA PRO A 107 -1.28 -1.45 13.10
C PRO A 107 -2.72 -1.74 13.48
N ALA A 108 -3.56 -2.08 12.51
CA ALA A 108 -5.00 -2.18 12.73
C ALA A 108 -5.36 -3.18 13.85
N GLN A 109 -4.48 -4.15 14.14
CA GLN A 109 -4.64 -5.12 15.22
C GLN A 109 -4.62 -4.52 16.60
N LEU A 110 -3.93 -3.39 16.76
CA LEU A 110 -3.78 -2.70 18.03
C LEU A 110 -4.81 -1.58 18.20
N LEU A 111 -5.59 -1.24 17.16
CA LEU A 111 -6.67 -0.25 17.25
C LEU A 111 -7.69 -0.57 18.36
N PRO A 112 -8.20 -1.82 18.51
CA PRO A 112 -9.14 -2.14 19.59
C PRO A 112 -8.52 -2.06 20.99
N LEU A 113 -7.20 -2.28 21.07
CA LEU A 113 -6.44 -2.21 22.32
C LEU A 113 -5.97 -0.79 22.64
N HIS A 114 -6.07 0.14 21.68
CA HIS A 114 -5.66 1.51 21.84
C HIS A 114 -6.63 2.25 22.75
N ARG A 115 -6.34 2.20 24.05
CA ARG A 115 -6.99 3.05 25.05
C ARG A 115 -6.16 4.32 25.17
N PRO A 116 -6.73 5.52 24.98
CA PRO A 116 -6.04 6.75 25.34
C PRO A 116 -5.82 6.75 26.85
N VAL A 117 -4.63 6.33 27.28
CA VAL A 117 -4.30 6.28 28.70
C VAL A 117 -3.92 7.69 29.14
N THR A 118 -4.68 8.26 30.08
CA THR A 118 -4.28 9.46 30.80
C THR A 118 -3.09 9.10 31.69
N ARG A 119 -1.86 9.31 31.21
CA ARG A 119 -0.63 9.10 31.99
C ARG A 119 0.03 10.43 32.32
N ARG A 120 0.63 10.51 33.52
CA ARG A 120 1.44 11.66 33.95
C ARG A 120 2.85 11.53 33.37
N GLY A 121 3.34 12.60 32.73
CA GLY A 121 4.70 12.71 32.22
C GLY A 121 4.87 12.39 30.72
N PRO A 122 6.06 12.66 30.14
CA PRO A 122 6.33 12.40 28.73
C PRO A 122 6.52 10.88 28.51
N VAL A 123 5.54 10.24 27.88
CA VAL A 123 5.60 8.82 27.49
C VAL A 123 5.38 8.74 25.97
N PRO A 124 6.15 7.93 25.23
CA PRO A 124 5.91 7.72 23.80
C PRO A 124 4.48 7.24 23.55
N THR A 125 3.80 7.86 22.59
CA THR A 125 2.42 7.50 22.18
C THR A 125 2.38 6.28 21.25
N GLN A 126 3.55 5.77 20.85
CA GLN A 126 3.76 4.65 19.96
C GLN A 126 5.13 4.01 20.26
N PRO A 127 5.37 2.75 19.81
CA PRO A 127 6.72 2.19 19.81
C PRO A 127 7.69 3.12 19.09
N SER A 128 8.88 3.26 19.65
CA SER A 128 9.94 4.09 19.10
C SER A 128 11.15 3.22 18.84
N LEU A 129 11.73 3.35 17.64
CA LEU A 129 13.09 2.93 17.38
C LEU A 129 14.00 4.11 17.73
N ASP A 130 15.12 3.83 18.40
CA ASP A 130 16.12 4.86 18.64
C ASP A 130 16.79 5.30 17.32
N GLU A 131 17.58 6.36 17.35
CA GLU A 131 18.21 6.89 16.14
C GLU A 131 19.16 5.89 15.45
N ARG A 132 19.84 5.03 16.22
CA ARG A 132 20.77 4.02 15.71
C ARG A 132 20.02 2.86 15.06
N GLU A 133 18.95 2.38 15.69
CA GLU A 133 18.07 1.33 15.17
C GLU A 133 17.39 1.79 13.88
N ARG A 134 16.87 3.02 13.86
CA ARG A 134 16.29 3.64 12.65
C ARG A 134 17.31 3.71 11.53
N THR A 135 18.51 4.20 11.82
CA THR A 135 19.61 4.29 10.86
C THR A 135 19.93 2.92 10.26
N ARG A 136 20.16 1.92 11.12
CA ARG A 136 20.46 0.55 10.69
C ARG A 136 19.35 -0.07 9.84
N PHE A 137 18.09 0.16 10.20
CA PHE A 137 16.94 -0.34 9.45
C PHE A 137 16.92 0.23 8.03
N PHE A 138 17.02 1.56 7.88
CA PHE A 138 16.99 2.19 6.56
C PHE A 138 18.26 1.92 5.74
N ASP A 139 19.42 1.76 6.39
CA ASP A 139 20.65 1.33 5.70
C ASP A 139 20.50 -0.08 5.13
N HIS A 140 19.85 -1.00 5.85
CA HIS A 140 19.52 -2.32 5.31
C HIS A 140 18.53 -2.23 4.14
N LEU A 141 17.57 -1.30 4.15
CA LEU A 141 16.67 -1.09 3.01
C LEU A 141 17.42 -0.53 1.79
N LEU A 142 18.39 0.37 1.97
CA LEU A 142 19.25 0.85 0.89
C LEU A 142 20.05 -0.30 0.26
N VAL A 143 20.70 -1.12 1.09
CA VAL A 143 21.44 -2.31 0.63
C VAL A 143 20.51 -3.28 -0.07
N THR A 144 19.32 -3.53 0.47
CA THR A 144 18.33 -4.43 -0.13
C THR A 144 17.86 -3.91 -1.48
N ALA A 145 17.58 -2.62 -1.59
CA ALA A 145 17.21 -2.01 -2.85
C ALA A 145 18.34 -2.20 -3.86
N ASP A 146 19.57 -1.80 -3.52
CA ASP A 146 20.74 -1.89 -4.41
C ASP A 146 21.11 -3.32 -4.84
N ALA A 147 20.98 -4.30 -3.94
CA ALA A 147 21.33 -5.70 -4.22
C ALA A 147 20.33 -6.44 -5.13
N ASN A 148 19.09 -5.95 -5.24
CA ASN A 148 18.04 -6.64 -5.98
C ASN A 148 17.84 -6.02 -7.37
N PRO A 149 18.24 -6.71 -8.47
CA PRO A 149 18.08 -6.19 -9.82
C PRO A 149 16.60 -6.14 -10.24
N ARG A 150 16.31 -5.30 -11.24
CA ARG A 150 14.94 -4.97 -11.70
C ARG A 150 14.15 -6.12 -12.34
N ASN A 151 14.73 -7.32 -12.48
CA ASN A 151 14.11 -8.45 -13.18
C ASN A 151 13.61 -9.50 -12.18
N GLU A 152 14.50 -10.19 -11.47
CA GLU A 152 14.11 -11.27 -10.52
C GLU A 152 13.74 -10.73 -9.11
N GLY A 153 14.30 -9.58 -8.70
CA GLY A 153 14.08 -8.95 -7.40
C GLY A 153 13.22 -7.69 -7.45
N ALA A 154 12.50 -7.45 -8.55
CA ALA A 154 11.83 -6.19 -8.85
C ALA A 154 10.84 -5.77 -7.76
N LEU A 155 10.01 -6.70 -7.27
CA LEU A 155 9.03 -6.43 -6.24
C LEU A 155 9.69 -6.05 -4.91
N LEU A 156 10.69 -6.83 -4.47
CA LEU A 156 11.41 -6.57 -3.23
C LEU A 156 12.12 -5.21 -3.27
N ARG A 157 12.76 -4.87 -4.40
CA ARG A 157 13.36 -3.55 -4.61
C ARG A 157 12.32 -2.44 -4.49
N ARG A 158 11.14 -2.59 -5.10
CA ARG A 158 10.07 -1.58 -5.00
C ARG A 158 9.56 -1.39 -3.58
N GLN A 159 9.36 -2.49 -2.84
CA GLN A 159 8.95 -2.43 -1.44
C GLN A 159 10.01 -1.72 -0.59
N ALA A 160 11.29 -2.03 -0.80
CA ALA A 160 12.37 -1.34 -0.12
C ALA A 160 12.38 0.17 -0.44
N ILE A 161 12.24 0.56 -1.71
CA ILE A 161 12.16 1.98 -2.13
C ILE A 161 10.95 2.68 -1.49
N TYR A 162 9.78 2.04 -1.46
CA TYR A 162 8.60 2.60 -0.81
C TYR A 162 8.85 2.88 0.68
N LEU A 163 9.45 1.91 1.39
CA LEU A 163 9.76 2.04 2.81
C LEU A 163 10.85 3.10 3.08
N LEU A 164 11.79 3.32 2.16
CA LEU A 164 12.78 4.40 2.24
C LEU A 164 12.12 5.80 2.24
N GLY A 165 10.89 5.93 1.73
CA GLY A 165 10.09 7.15 1.83
C GLY A 165 9.75 7.60 3.26
N PHE A 166 9.94 6.73 4.26
CA PHE A 166 9.77 7.07 5.69
C PHE A 166 11.07 7.48 6.39
N ASP A 167 12.21 7.40 5.69
CA ASP A 167 13.47 7.92 6.18
C ASP A 167 13.51 9.44 6.01
N ARG A 168 14.00 10.15 7.04
CA ARG A 168 14.08 11.62 7.04
C ARG A 168 15.50 12.13 6.79
N ARG A 169 16.46 11.24 6.60
CA ARG A 169 17.85 11.60 6.31
C ARG A 169 17.98 12.13 4.88
N SER A 170 18.71 13.22 4.72
CA SER A 170 18.98 13.82 3.41
C SER A 170 19.71 12.86 2.47
N SER A 171 20.60 12.03 3.01
CA SER A 171 21.33 11.00 2.23
C SER A 171 20.39 10.02 1.52
N THR A 172 19.29 9.65 2.18
CA THR A 172 18.29 8.74 1.60
C THR A 172 17.47 9.44 0.53
N ALA A 173 17.10 10.70 0.75
CA ALA A 173 16.45 11.53 -0.26
C ALA A 173 17.34 11.70 -1.50
N ASP A 174 18.64 12.00 -1.33
CA ASP A 174 19.61 12.13 -2.42
C ASP A 174 19.73 10.83 -3.23
N TRP A 175 19.78 9.68 -2.54
CA TRP A 175 19.77 8.37 -3.17
C TRP A 175 18.47 8.14 -3.96
N MET A 176 17.30 8.45 -3.40
CA MET A 176 16.00 8.31 -4.08
C MET A 176 15.89 9.21 -5.31
N HIS A 177 16.41 10.44 -5.25
CA HIS A 177 16.50 11.31 -6.42
C HIS A 177 17.42 10.75 -7.50
N ALA A 178 18.56 10.17 -7.12
CA ALA A 178 19.44 9.50 -8.06
C ALA A 178 18.74 8.30 -8.72
N GLU A 179 17.99 7.53 -7.94
CA GLU A 179 17.19 6.41 -8.44
C GLU A 179 16.07 6.88 -9.36
N GLN A 180 15.35 7.95 -9.02
CA GLN A 180 14.30 8.53 -9.86
C GLN A 180 14.85 8.94 -11.23
N ARG A 181 16.00 9.63 -11.25
CA ARG A 181 16.67 10.01 -12.50
C ARG A 181 17.12 8.79 -13.31
N ARG A 182 17.61 7.74 -12.65
CA ARG A 182 17.99 6.47 -13.31
C ARG A 182 16.77 5.78 -13.89
N ALA A 183 15.67 5.70 -13.15
CA ALA A 183 14.42 5.09 -13.58
C ALA A 183 13.85 5.79 -14.83
N PHE A 184 13.77 7.13 -14.82
CA PHE A 184 13.31 7.90 -15.98
C PHE A 184 14.17 7.68 -17.24
N ARG A 185 15.51 7.70 -17.10
CA ARG A 185 16.41 7.42 -18.23
C ARG A 185 16.21 6.03 -18.83
N ASN A 186 15.89 5.05 -18.00
CA ASN A 186 15.67 3.68 -18.44
C ASN A 186 14.28 3.50 -19.06
N ALA A 187 13.24 4.14 -18.49
CA ALA A 187 11.90 4.12 -19.05
C ALA A 187 11.85 4.77 -20.44
N GLY A 188 12.56 5.88 -20.66
CA GLY A 188 12.67 6.48 -22.00
C GLY A 188 13.39 5.61 -23.05
N ARG A 189 14.01 4.49 -22.65
CA ARG A 189 14.68 3.54 -23.55
C ARG A 189 13.91 2.24 -23.76
N ALA A 190 12.96 1.94 -22.88
CA ALA A 190 12.21 0.69 -22.86
C ALA A 190 10.72 1.03 -22.80
N ASP A 191 10.01 0.81 -23.89
CA ASP A 191 8.56 1.03 -23.99
C ASP A 191 7.78 -0.15 -23.36
N ASP A 192 8.17 -0.51 -22.13
CA ASP A 192 7.57 -1.61 -21.37
C ASP A 192 7.10 -1.13 -19.99
N VAL A 193 5.94 -1.65 -19.59
CA VAL A 193 5.20 -1.35 -18.35
C VAL A 193 6.08 -1.54 -17.11
N THR A 194 6.99 -2.51 -17.12
CA THR A 194 7.90 -2.79 -15.99
C THR A 194 8.79 -1.58 -15.65
N SER A 195 9.24 -0.84 -16.67
CA SER A 195 10.11 0.33 -16.50
C SER A 195 9.37 1.50 -15.83
N TRP A 196 8.08 1.64 -16.14
CA TRP A 196 7.19 2.66 -15.61
C TRP A 196 6.91 2.45 -14.11
N VAL A 197 6.68 1.21 -13.67
CA VAL A 197 6.42 0.90 -12.24
C VAL A 197 7.62 1.31 -11.37
N ALA A 198 8.85 1.20 -11.90
CA ALA A 198 10.04 1.66 -11.20
C ALA A 198 10.03 3.18 -10.99
N VAL A 199 9.69 3.97 -12.01
CA VAL A 199 9.58 5.44 -11.91
C VAL A 199 8.50 5.83 -10.90
N ARG A 200 7.36 5.16 -10.93
CA ARG A 200 6.25 5.38 -9.98
C ARG A 200 6.70 5.17 -8.55
N SER A 201 7.43 4.08 -8.29
CA SER A 201 7.79 3.67 -6.93
C SER A 201 8.67 4.70 -6.24
N SER A 202 9.70 5.20 -6.91
CA SER A 202 10.56 6.26 -6.37
C SER A 202 9.86 7.63 -6.31
N ALA A 203 8.96 7.94 -7.24
CA ALA A 203 8.15 9.16 -7.19
C ALA A 203 7.22 9.20 -5.95
N VAL A 204 6.54 8.08 -5.67
CA VAL A 204 5.67 7.93 -4.50
C VAL A 204 6.45 8.00 -3.19
N ALA A 205 7.66 7.41 -3.17
CA ALA A 205 8.55 7.48 -2.00
C ALA A 205 9.01 8.92 -1.71
N LEU A 206 9.45 9.66 -2.74
CA LEU A 206 9.83 11.08 -2.61
C LEU A 206 8.66 11.95 -2.13
N ALA A 207 7.46 11.70 -2.65
CA ALA A 207 6.24 12.38 -2.18
C ALA A 207 5.94 12.09 -0.70
N THR A 208 6.27 10.88 -0.22
CA THR A 208 6.12 10.50 1.20
C THR A 208 7.12 11.26 2.09
N CYS A 209 8.32 11.55 1.59
CA CYS A 209 9.28 12.43 2.26
C CYS A 209 8.91 13.92 2.23
N GLY A 210 7.89 14.30 1.45
CA GLY A 210 7.39 15.67 1.32
C GLY A 210 7.74 16.35 0.00
N ASP A 211 8.46 15.69 -0.92
CA ASP A 211 8.74 16.22 -2.26
C ASP A 211 7.78 15.63 -3.30
N SER A 212 6.78 16.42 -3.69
CA SER A 212 5.74 16.00 -4.63
C SER A 212 6.09 16.25 -6.10
N ASP A 213 7.18 16.97 -6.41
CA ASP A 213 7.52 17.35 -7.79
C ASP A 213 7.86 16.14 -8.68
N PRO A 214 8.60 15.11 -8.20
CA PRO A 214 8.80 13.88 -8.94
C PRO A 214 7.49 13.16 -9.29
N LEU A 215 6.51 13.20 -8.39
CA LEU A 215 5.22 12.56 -8.59
C LEU A 215 4.35 13.33 -9.60
N ARG A 216 4.36 14.66 -9.55
CA ARG A 216 3.73 15.51 -10.56
C ARG A 216 4.29 15.26 -11.95
N THR A 217 5.62 15.25 -12.04
CA THR A 217 6.33 14.99 -13.30
C THR A 217 5.96 13.61 -13.85
N PHE A 218 5.90 12.60 -12.99
CA PHE A 218 5.47 11.26 -13.36
C PHE A 218 4.02 11.23 -13.89
N VAL A 219 3.06 11.89 -13.22
CA VAL A 219 1.67 11.96 -13.71
C VAL A 219 1.62 12.61 -15.10
N HIS A 220 2.39 13.67 -15.33
CA HIS A 220 2.38 14.35 -16.64
C HIS A 220 3.11 13.60 -17.76
N GLN A 221 4.20 12.89 -17.45
CA GLN A 221 5.09 12.31 -18.46
C GLN A 221 4.93 10.80 -18.64
N SER A 222 4.38 10.13 -17.63
CA SER A 222 4.33 8.67 -17.56
C SER A 222 2.91 8.14 -17.42
N LEU A 223 1.88 9.00 -17.42
CA LEU A 223 0.47 8.62 -17.53
C LEU A 223 -0.17 9.38 -18.70
N ALA A 224 0.46 9.28 -19.87
CA ALA A 224 0.08 10.05 -21.05
C ALA A 224 -0.59 9.20 -22.14
N THR A 225 -0.55 7.88 -22.01
CA THR A 225 -1.14 6.93 -22.98
C THR A 225 -2.15 6.02 -22.32
N ASP A 226 -3.14 5.54 -23.08
CA ASP A 226 -4.15 4.60 -22.60
C ASP A 226 -3.53 3.34 -21.97
N GLN A 227 -2.42 2.84 -22.54
CA GLN A 227 -1.69 1.69 -22.00
C GLN A 227 -1.07 1.97 -20.63
N GLN A 228 -0.54 3.18 -20.42
CA GLN A 228 0.03 3.59 -19.13
C GLN A 228 -1.08 3.82 -18.09
N GLU A 229 -2.20 4.41 -18.49
CA GLU A 229 -3.36 4.58 -17.62
C GLU A 229 -3.94 3.23 -17.19
N GLN A 230 -4.11 2.30 -18.13
CA GLN A 230 -4.52 0.93 -17.87
C GLN A 230 -3.56 0.24 -16.89
N ALA A 231 -2.25 0.34 -17.12
CA ALA A 231 -1.25 -0.23 -16.21
C ALA A 231 -1.36 0.35 -14.79
N ASN A 232 -1.60 1.65 -14.66
CA ASN A 232 -1.80 2.28 -13.36
C ASN A 232 -3.07 1.84 -12.66
N LEU A 233 -4.19 1.73 -13.38
CA LEU A 233 -5.45 1.23 -12.85
C LEU A 233 -5.29 -0.22 -12.37
N ASN A 234 -4.70 -1.10 -13.18
CA ASN A 234 -4.49 -2.49 -12.82
C ASN A 234 -3.49 -2.68 -11.67
N TYR A 235 -2.42 -1.88 -11.63
CA TYR A 235 -1.51 -1.84 -10.48
C TYR A 235 -2.30 -1.56 -9.20
N TRP A 236 -3.07 -0.46 -9.17
CA TRP A 236 -3.85 -0.09 -8.00
C TRP A 236 -4.92 -1.13 -7.67
N ALA A 237 -5.68 -1.58 -8.67
CA ALA A 237 -6.72 -2.58 -8.53
C ALA A 237 -6.18 -3.88 -7.92
N TYR A 238 -4.99 -4.32 -8.32
CA TYR A 238 -4.33 -5.46 -7.71
C TYR A 238 -3.98 -5.23 -6.23
N TRP A 239 -3.37 -4.08 -5.91
CA TRP A 239 -2.95 -3.76 -4.55
C TRP A 239 -4.10 -3.52 -3.57
N VAL A 240 -5.23 -2.96 -4.03
CA VAL A 240 -6.41 -2.77 -3.18
C VAL A 240 -7.29 -4.02 -3.11
N GLY A 241 -6.90 -5.10 -3.82
CA GLY A 241 -7.64 -6.35 -3.88
C GLY A 241 -8.93 -6.27 -4.69
N GLU A 242 -9.01 -5.37 -5.66
CA GLU A 242 -10.07 -5.32 -6.68
C GLU A 242 -9.85 -6.42 -7.74
N ILE A 243 -8.59 -6.63 -8.16
CA ILE A 243 -8.18 -7.82 -8.92
C ILE A 243 -7.84 -8.92 -7.90
N ASP A 244 -8.53 -10.05 -8.00
CA ASP A 244 -8.49 -11.19 -7.09
C ASP A 244 -7.67 -12.38 -7.61
N THR A 245 -7.04 -12.22 -8.78
CA THR A 245 -6.14 -13.21 -9.38
C THR A 245 -4.69 -12.88 -9.05
N VAL A 246 -3.90 -13.90 -8.66
CA VAL A 246 -2.45 -13.76 -8.45
C VAL A 246 -1.79 -13.39 -9.75
N GLN A 247 -0.91 -12.41 -9.67
CA GLN A 247 -0.08 -12.00 -10.77
C GLN A 247 1.38 -12.29 -10.42
N VAL A 248 2.00 -13.15 -11.22
CA VAL A 248 3.36 -13.67 -11.02
C VAL A 248 4.44 -12.73 -11.56
N ASP A 249 4.05 -11.80 -12.42
CA ASP A 249 4.88 -10.76 -13.04
C ASP A 249 4.11 -9.44 -13.10
N ASP A 250 4.76 -8.36 -13.55
CA ASP A 250 4.10 -7.05 -13.72
C ASP A 250 3.36 -6.90 -15.06
N GLY A 251 3.49 -7.86 -15.97
CA GLY A 251 2.91 -7.78 -17.30
C GLY A 251 1.38 -7.80 -17.29
N PHE A 252 0.75 -8.30 -16.22
CA PHE A 252 -0.70 -8.24 -16.05
C PHE A 252 -1.25 -6.81 -16.13
N MET A 253 -0.44 -5.83 -15.72
CA MET A 253 -0.83 -4.43 -15.69
C MET A 253 -1.23 -3.93 -17.08
N GLY A 254 -0.56 -4.41 -18.15
CA GLY A 254 -0.93 -4.09 -19.53
C GLY A 254 -1.92 -5.07 -20.18
N ARG A 255 -2.20 -6.23 -19.58
CA ARG A 255 -3.02 -7.28 -20.18
C ARG A 255 -4.49 -7.25 -19.74
N ILE A 256 -4.76 -6.89 -18.49
CA ILE A 256 -6.12 -6.93 -17.93
C ILE A 256 -6.89 -5.71 -18.42
N ASP A 257 -8.07 -5.90 -19.00
CA ASP A 257 -8.97 -4.77 -19.34
C ASP A 257 -9.58 -4.22 -18.04
N PRO A 258 -9.39 -2.92 -17.71
CA PRO A 258 -9.95 -2.32 -16.52
C PRO A 258 -11.46 -2.52 -16.37
N ARG A 259 -12.19 -2.61 -17.48
CA ARG A 259 -13.65 -2.80 -17.50
C ARG A 259 -14.11 -4.16 -16.96
N THR A 260 -13.19 -5.10 -16.74
CA THR A 260 -13.51 -6.46 -16.26
C THR A 260 -13.64 -6.56 -14.75
N TRP A 261 -13.21 -5.55 -13.99
CA TRP A 261 -13.36 -5.49 -12.53
C TRP A 261 -14.29 -4.32 -12.12
N SER A 262 -14.77 -4.27 -10.87
CA SER A 262 -15.91 -3.39 -10.52
C SER A 262 -15.53 -1.92 -10.34
N GLY A 263 -14.31 -1.64 -9.87
CA GLY A 263 -13.79 -0.30 -9.57
C GLY A 263 -14.26 0.27 -8.23
N VAL A 264 -15.15 -0.43 -7.52
CA VAL A 264 -15.77 0.01 -6.27
C VAL A 264 -14.73 0.13 -5.14
N ARG A 265 -13.88 -0.89 -4.94
CA ARG A 265 -12.88 -0.88 -3.86
C ARG A 265 -11.81 0.15 -4.15
N LEU A 266 -11.40 0.27 -5.41
CA LEU A 266 -10.41 1.24 -5.84
C LEU A 266 -10.92 2.68 -5.64
N LEU A 267 -12.13 3.00 -6.07
CA LEU A 267 -12.69 4.34 -5.89
C LEU A 267 -12.76 4.71 -4.40
N GLY A 268 -13.31 3.84 -3.55
CA GLY A 268 -13.35 4.08 -2.10
C GLY A 268 -11.97 4.24 -1.48
N HIS A 269 -10.98 3.47 -1.93
CA HIS A 269 -9.59 3.58 -1.49
C HIS A 269 -8.96 4.95 -1.83
N LEU A 270 -9.22 5.46 -3.04
CA LEU A 270 -8.69 6.73 -3.51
C LEU A 270 -9.37 7.90 -2.81
N LEU A 271 -10.70 7.90 -2.70
CA LEU A 271 -11.46 8.96 -2.02
C LEU A 271 -11.03 9.13 -0.56
N ALA A 272 -10.79 8.03 0.16
CA ALA A 272 -10.29 8.06 1.53
C ALA A 272 -8.92 8.76 1.67
N ARG A 273 -8.13 8.84 0.58
CA ARG A 273 -6.79 9.44 0.52
C ARG A 273 -6.74 10.81 -0.15
N LEU A 274 -7.88 11.29 -0.65
CA LEU A 274 -8.04 12.69 -1.06
C LEU A 274 -8.30 13.54 0.18
N HIS A 275 -7.24 14.19 0.66
CA HIS A 275 -7.30 15.19 1.71
C HIS A 275 -6.29 16.31 1.46
N PRO A 276 -6.54 17.54 1.94
CA PRO A 276 -5.60 18.64 1.82
C PRO A 276 -4.21 18.28 2.37
N GLY A 277 -3.17 18.68 1.67
CA GLY A 277 -1.77 18.45 2.06
C GLY A 277 -1.27 17.01 1.87
N SER A 278 -2.03 16.13 1.20
CA SER A 278 -1.52 14.83 0.77
C SER A 278 -0.49 15.00 -0.34
N GLY A 279 0.73 14.51 -0.15
CA GLY A 279 1.77 14.50 -1.19
C GLY A 279 1.41 13.62 -2.40
N HIS A 280 0.38 12.78 -2.27
CA HIS A 280 -0.10 11.87 -3.32
C HIS A 280 -1.36 12.36 -4.02
N ALA A 281 -1.83 13.57 -3.72
CA ALA A 281 -3.10 14.09 -4.23
C ALA A 281 -3.18 14.05 -5.76
N ASP A 282 -2.13 14.52 -6.46
CA ASP A 282 -2.13 14.61 -7.93
C ASP A 282 -2.29 13.22 -8.58
N LEU A 283 -1.55 12.22 -8.09
CA LEU A 283 -1.69 10.84 -8.57
C LEU A 283 -3.09 10.28 -8.27
N ASN A 284 -3.62 10.53 -7.07
CA ASN A 284 -4.93 10.01 -6.66
C ASN A 284 -6.05 10.64 -7.49
N VAL A 285 -6.03 11.96 -7.71
CA VAL A 285 -7.00 12.67 -8.53
C VAL A 285 -6.96 12.17 -9.97
N HIS A 286 -5.76 12.07 -10.55
CA HIS A 286 -5.60 11.54 -11.90
C HIS A 286 -6.10 10.08 -12.00
N THR A 287 -5.78 9.23 -11.02
CA THR A 287 -6.25 7.84 -11.00
C THR A 287 -7.78 7.75 -10.86
N VAL A 288 -8.42 8.63 -10.06
CA VAL A 288 -9.89 8.71 -9.98
C VAL A 288 -10.48 9.10 -11.34
N TRP A 289 -9.89 10.09 -12.01
CA TRP A 289 -10.35 10.51 -13.34
C TRP A 289 -10.27 9.36 -14.36
N SER A 290 -9.12 8.70 -14.51
CA SER A 290 -8.98 7.55 -15.42
C SER A 290 -9.92 6.40 -15.06
N LEU A 291 -10.14 6.15 -13.75
CA LEU A 291 -11.08 5.13 -13.29
C LEU A 291 -12.52 5.44 -13.73
N LEU A 292 -12.95 6.69 -13.60
CA LEU A 292 -14.31 7.09 -13.99
C LEU A 292 -14.51 7.05 -15.51
N LEU A 293 -13.46 7.28 -16.30
CA LEU A 293 -13.49 7.06 -17.74
C LEU A 293 -13.62 5.58 -18.10
N ALA A 294 -12.92 4.70 -17.38
CA ALA A 294 -13.03 3.25 -17.57
C ALA A 294 -14.38 2.69 -17.10
N HIS A 295 -15.00 3.28 -16.07
CA HIS A 295 -16.28 2.85 -15.49
C HIS A 295 -17.32 3.99 -15.43
N PRO A 296 -17.97 4.35 -16.56
CA PRO A 296 -18.87 5.51 -16.61
C PRO A 296 -20.11 5.41 -15.68
N SER A 297 -20.57 4.19 -15.37
CA SER A 297 -21.73 3.98 -14.49
C SER A 297 -21.38 3.90 -13.01
N LEU A 298 -20.09 3.89 -12.63
CA LEU A 298 -19.64 3.59 -11.26
C LEU A 298 -20.29 4.49 -10.20
N LEU A 299 -20.42 5.79 -10.46
CA LEU A 299 -21.05 6.73 -9.54
C LEU A 299 -22.59 6.68 -9.59
N ILE A 300 -23.16 6.21 -10.69
CA ILE A 300 -24.62 6.04 -10.84
C ILE A 300 -25.06 4.83 -10.02
N ASP A 301 -24.33 3.73 -10.15
CA ASP A 301 -24.64 2.44 -9.54
C ASP A 301 -24.32 2.43 -8.02
N HIS A 302 -23.44 3.32 -7.55
CA HIS A 302 -23.03 3.41 -6.14
C HIS A 302 -23.25 4.80 -5.53
N PRO A 303 -24.50 5.15 -5.11
CA PRO A 303 -24.85 6.46 -4.57
C PRO A 303 -24.03 6.90 -3.34
N ALA A 304 -23.59 5.96 -2.51
CA ALA A 304 -22.74 6.26 -1.35
C ALA A 304 -21.36 6.80 -1.76
N LEU A 305 -20.71 6.15 -2.74
CA LEU A 305 -19.43 6.59 -3.29
C LEU A 305 -19.57 7.94 -4.02
N ARG A 306 -20.69 8.15 -4.72
CA ARG A 306 -21.01 9.44 -5.32
C ARG A 306 -21.10 10.55 -4.29
N SER A 307 -21.80 10.32 -3.18
CA SER A 307 -21.90 11.31 -2.10
C SER A 307 -20.53 11.61 -1.48
N GLU A 308 -19.69 10.60 -1.28
CA GLU A 308 -18.33 10.79 -0.77
C GLU A 308 -17.47 11.60 -1.75
N ALA A 309 -17.53 11.27 -3.04
CA ALA A 309 -16.79 11.98 -4.09
C ALA A 309 -17.16 13.46 -4.16
N PHE A 310 -18.44 13.80 -4.10
CA PHE A 310 -18.89 15.20 -4.07
C PHE A 310 -18.30 15.96 -2.88
N GLY A 311 -18.28 15.35 -1.69
CA GLY A 311 -17.69 15.95 -0.50
C GLY A 311 -16.16 16.14 -0.53
N LYS A 312 -15.48 15.71 -1.60
CA LYS A 312 -14.03 15.95 -1.80
C LYS A 312 -13.73 17.15 -2.70
N VAL A 313 -14.72 17.67 -3.40
CA VAL A 313 -14.58 18.76 -4.39
C VAL A 313 -14.80 20.14 -3.75
N ASP A 314 -15.48 20.19 -2.60
CA ASP A 314 -15.70 21.39 -1.77
C ASP A 314 -14.50 21.70 -0.85
#